data_AF-A0A817PJ74-F1
#
_entry.id   AF-A0A817PJ74-F1
#
_cell.length_a   1.000
_cell.length_b   1.000
_cell.length_c   1.000
_cell.angle_alpha   90.00
_cell.angle_beta   90.00
_cell.angle_gamma   90.00
#
_symmetry.space_group_name_H-M   'P 1'
#
loop_
_entity.id
_entity.type
_entity.pdbx_description
1 polymer ?
#
loop_
_entity_poly.entity_id
_entity_poly.type
_entity_poly.pdbx_seq_one_letter_code
_entity_poly.pdbx_strand_id
1 'polypeptide(L)'
;IEGWIEEARQKVSDDNTSIILIGNKADLVSQRKVTHEQVMNLAKRFNVLYAETSAKDGSNVEQTIVTFAQSIYQKMSKTTDSSS
;
A
#
# COMPACT_ATOMS: atom_id res chain seq x y z
N ILE A 1 6.24 -3.81 11.96
CA ILE A 1 5.65 -3.49 10.63
C ILE A 1 5.73 -4.73 9.74
N GLU A 2 6.90 -5.36 9.65
CA GLU A 2 7.15 -6.58 8.86
C GLU A 2 6.19 -7.73 9.17
N GLY A 3 6.06 -8.11 10.45
CA GLY A 3 5.16 -9.19 10.86
C GLY A 3 3.71 -9.00 10.41
N TRP A 4 3.20 -7.75 10.38
CA TRP A 4 1.85 -7.48 9.89
C TRP A 4 1.69 -7.75 8.39
N ILE A 5 2.73 -7.47 7.59
CA ILE A 5 2.71 -7.73 6.14
C ILE A 5 2.75 -9.24 5.88
N GLU A 6 3.58 -9.97 6.64
CA GLU A 6 3.69 -11.42 6.55
C GLU A 6 2.40 -12.11 6.99
N GLU A 7 1.82 -11.71 8.12
CA GLU A 7 0.53 -12.20 8.59
C GLU A 7 -0.59 -11.94 7.59
N ALA A 8 -0.61 -10.75 6.98
CA ALA A 8 -1.58 -10.42 5.94
C ALA A 8 -1.43 -11.35 4.73
N ARG A 9 -0.20 -11.61 4.28
CA ARG A 9 0.05 -12.56 3.17
C ARG A 9 -0.35 -13.99 3.52
N GLN A 10 -0.08 -14.46 4.74
CA GLN A 10 -0.44 -15.81 5.18
C GLN A 10 -1.96 -16.03 5.26
N LYS A 11 -2.72 -14.99 5.61
CA LYS A 11 -4.19 -15.06 5.71
C LYS A 11 -4.90 -14.97 4.37
N VAL A 12 -4.18 -14.58 3.32
CA VAL A 12 -4.72 -14.39 1.99
C VAL A 12 -4.42 -15.63 1.16
N SER A 13 -5.47 -16.29 0.67
CA SER A 13 -5.37 -17.54 -0.11
C SER A 13 -5.14 -17.32 -1.61
N ASP A 14 -5.27 -16.08 -2.10
CA ASP A 14 -5.12 -15.74 -3.52
C ASP A 14 -3.85 -14.91 -3.76
N ASP A 15 -2.92 -15.46 -4.53
CA ASP A 15 -1.70 -14.81 -5.00
C ASP A 15 -1.96 -13.52 -5.79
N ASN A 16 -3.18 -13.35 -6.33
CA ASN A 16 -3.57 -12.11 -7.00
C ASN A 16 -3.95 -10.96 -6.06
N THR A 17 -4.01 -11.18 -4.75
CA THR A 17 -4.35 -10.12 -3.81
C THR A 17 -3.32 -9.01 -3.80
N SER A 18 -3.80 -7.77 -3.82
CA SER A 18 -2.96 -6.58 -3.74
C SER A 18 -2.93 -6.06 -2.31
N ILE A 19 -1.76 -5.68 -1.81
CA ILE A 19 -1.56 -5.14 -0.45
C ILE A 19 -0.97 -3.72 -0.58
N ILE A 20 -1.49 -2.79 0.23
CA ILE A 20 -0.97 -1.43 0.37
C ILE A 20 -0.64 -1.13 1.84
N LEU A 21 0.54 -0.54 2.07
CA LEU A 21 1.00 -0.02 3.34
C LEU A 21 0.63 1.48 3.43
N ILE A 22 -0.09 1.86 4.48
CA ILE A 22 -0.50 3.26 4.68
C ILE A 22 0.19 3.84 5.92
N GLY A 23 1.04 4.85 5.71
CA GLY A 23 1.58 5.70 6.77
C GLY A 23 0.59 6.77 7.16
N ASN A 24 -0.26 6.48 8.15
CA ASN A 24 -1.24 7.46 8.65
C ASN A 24 -0.58 8.49 9.60
N LYS A 25 -1.27 9.61 9.85
CA LYS A 25 -0.84 10.76 10.67
C LYS A 25 0.33 11.54 10.05
N ALA A 26 0.36 11.65 8.73
CA ALA A 26 1.38 12.41 8.01
C ALA A 26 1.46 13.90 8.41
N ASP A 27 0.40 14.45 9.03
CA ASP A 27 0.35 15.80 9.58
C ASP A 27 1.33 16.02 10.75
N LEU A 28 1.71 14.96 11.46
CA LEU A 28 2.62 15.03 12.62
C LEU A 28 4.10 14.98 12.19
N VAL A 29 4.52 15.86 11.28
CA VAL A 29 5.87 15.87 10.68
C VAL A 29 6.96 15.95 11.74
N SER A 30 6.78 16.78 12.77
CA SER A 30 7.75 16.95 13.87
C SER A 30 7.89 15.72 14.77
N GLN A 31 6.93 14.79 14.73
CA GLN A 31 6.95 13.53 15.51
C GLN A 31 7.26 12.32 14.62
N ARG A 32 7.73 12.54 13.38
CA ARG A 32 8.08 11.47 12.46
C ARG A 32 9.22 10.62 13.04
N LYS A 33 8.90 9.34 13.30
CA LYS A 33 9.88 8.33 13.77
C LYS A 33 10.39 7.41 12.66
N VAL A 34 9.67 7.36 11.54
CA VAL A 34 10.01 6.53 10.38
C VAL A 34 10.25 7.46 9.19
N THR A 35 11.45 7.38 8.64
CA THR A 35 11.82 8.16 7.45
C THR A 35 11.11 7.61 6.22
N HIS A 36 10.91 8.46 5.22
CA HIS A 36 10.34 8.05 3.94
C HIS A 36 11.20 6.97 3.26
N GLU A 37 12.53 7.07 3.36
CA GLU A 37 13.43 6.07 2.78
C GLU A 37 13.26 4.68 3.41
N GLN A 38 13.20 4.60 4.74
CA GLN A 38 13.05 3.33 5.45
C GLN A 38 11.78 2.59 5.04
N VAL A 39 10.65 3.30 4.99
CA VAL A 39 9.36 2.70 4.63
C VAL A 39 9.26 2.39 3.14
N MET A 40 9.89 3.19 2.27
CA MET A 40 9.97 2.87 0.84
C MET A 40 10.81 1.63 0.57
N ASN A 41 11.94 1.47 1.27
CA ASN A 41 12.76 0.26 1.18
C ASN A 41 11.98 -0.96 1.68
N LEU A 42 11.18 -0.79 2.74
CA LEU A 42 10.29 -1.84 3.24
C LEU A 42 9.24 -2.23 2.20
N ALA A 43 8.54 -1.25 1.64
CA ALA A 43 7.48 -1.45 0.66
C ALA A 43 8.01 -2.16 -0.60
N LYS A 44 9.20 -1.75 -1.08
CA LYS A 44 9.89 -2.43 -2.18
C LYS A 44 10.25 -3.87 -1.84
N ARG A 45 10.84 -4.11 -0.66
CA ARG A 45 11.25 -5.46 -0.24
C ARG A 45 10.08 -6.43 -0.16
N PHE A 46 8.93 -5.97 0.33
CA PHE A 46 7.73 -6.79 0.39
C PHE A 46 6.86 -6.72 -0.86
N ASN A 47 7.27 -5.97 -1.90
CA ASN A 47 6.49 -5.72 -3.11
C ASN A 47 5.02 -5.32 -2.81
N VAL A 48 4.88 -4.29 -1.97
CA VAL A 48 3.58 -3.70 -1.62
C VAL A 48 3.56 -2.21 -2.00
N LEU A 49 2.37 -1.70 -2.29
CA LEU A 49 2.20 -0.26 -2.52
C LEU A 49 2.39 0.50 -1.20
N TYR A 50 2.78 1.76 -1.28
CA TYR A 50 2.92 2.63 -0.10
C TYR A 50 2.31 4.00 -0.35
N ALA A 51 1.62 4.54 0.64
CA ALA A 51 1.09 5.90 0.65
C ALA A 51 1.14 6.50 2.06
N GLU A 52 1.21 7.84 2.13
CA GLU A 52 1.09 8.58 3.38
C GLU A 52 -0.21 9.38 3.39
N THR A 53 -0.94 9.28 4.49
CA THR A 53 -2.24 9.92 4.66
C THR A 53 -2.34 10.60 6.02
N SER A 54 -3.27 11.55 6.13
CA SER A 54 -3.76 11.98 7.43
C SER A 54 -5.27 11.86 7.48
N ALA A 55 -5.73 10.93 8.32
CA ALA A 55 -7.16 10.82 8.64
C ALA A 55 -7.70 12.05 9.39
N LYS A 56 -6.83 12.90 9.95
CA LYS A 56 -7.22 14.08 10.73
C LYS A 56 -7.65 15.24 9.82
N ASP A 57 -6.90 15.52 8.77
CA ASP A 57 -7.18 16.62 7.85
C ASP A 57 -7.67 16.14 6.46
N GLY A 58 -7.75 14.82 6.24
CA GLY A 58 -8.20 14.20 5.00
C GLY A 58 -7.11 14.08 3.93
N SER A 59 -5.88 14.52 4.21
CA SER A 59 -4.79 14.53 3.23
C SER A 59 -4.54 13.14 2.66
N ASN A 60 -4.52 13.07 1.33
CA ASN A 60 -4.22 11.88 0.52
C ASN A 60 -5.13 10.67 0.72
N VAL A 61 -6.19 10.74 1.53
CA VAL A 61 -7.06 9.59 1.82
C VAL A 61 -7.78 9.12 0.55
N GLU A 62 -8.52 10.02 -0.10
CA GLU A 62 -9.27 9.71 -1.32
C GLU A 62 -8.33 9.29 -2.45
N GLN A 63 -7.28 10.07 -2.69
CA GLN A 63 -6.30 9.78 -3.73
C GLN A 63 -5.66 8.39 -3.55
N THR A 64 -5.31 8.02 -2.32
CA THR A 64 -4.73 6.70 -2.02
C THR A 64 -5.70 5.57 -2.35
N ILE A 65 -6.98 5.72 -2.00
CA ILE A 65 -8.00 4.70 -2.29
C ILE A 65 -8.21 4.58 -3.80
N VAL A 66 -8.34 5.69 -4.51
CA VAL A 66 -8.52 5.70 -5.97
C VAL A 66 -7.33 5.07 -6.68
N THR A 67 -6.11 5.46 -6.34
CA THR A 67 -4.89 4.89 -6.93
C THR A 67 -4.77 3.39 -6.65
N PHE A 68 -5.14 2.95 -5.43
CA PHE A 68 -5.13 1.54 -5.08
C PHE A 68 -6.15 0.74 -5.92
N ALA A 69 -7.38 1.23 -6.04
CA ALA A 69 -8.42 0.62 -6.86
C ALA A 69 -8.00 0.53 -8.34
N GLN A 70 -7.41 1.60 -8.89
CA GLN A 70 -6.87 1.62 -10.24
C GLN A 70 -5.76 0.58 -10.44
N SER A 71 -4.85 0.44 -9.47
CA SER A 71 -3.78 -0.57 -9.54
C SER A 71 -4.34 -1.99 -9.57
N ILE A 72 -5.39 -2.28 -8.79
CA ILE A 72 -6.06 -3.58 -8.80
C ILE A 72 -6.71 -3.82 -10.17
N TYR A 73 -7.45 -2.83 -10.70
CA TYR A 73 -8.08 -2.93 -12.00
C TYR A 73 -7.08 -3.21 -13.13
N GLN A 74 -5.95 -2.50 -13.14
CA GLN A 74 -4.88 -2.73 -14.13
C GLN A 74 -4.22 -4.09 -14.00
N LYS A 75 -4.10 -4.63 -12.78
CA LYS A 75 -3.59 -5.98 -12.56
C LYS A 75 -4.57 -7.02 -13.13
N MET A 76 -5.87 -6.82 -12.91
CA MET A 76 -6.91 -7.70 -13.44
C MET A 76 -6.99 -7.66 -14.98
N SER A 77 -6.92 -6.48 -15.60
CA SER A 77 -7.01 -6.36 -17.07
C SER A 77 -5.85 -7.07 -17.77
N LYS A 78 -4.62 -6.93 -17.25
CA LYS A 78 -3.43 -7.59 -17.83
C LYS A 78 -3.50 -9.12 -17.76
N THR A 79 -4.12 -9.67 -16.72
CA THR A 79 -4.32 -11.13 -16.60
C THR A 79 -5.26 -11.65 -17.68
N THR A 80 -6.31 -10.89 -18.02
CA THR A 80 -7.27 -11.25 -19.07
C THR A 80 -6.65 -11.23 -20.46
N ASP A 81 -5.81 -10.22 -20.77
CA ASP A 81 -5.18 -10.09 -22.08
C ASP A 81 -4.06 -11.12 -22.33
N SER A 82 -3.46 -11.67 -21.28
CA SER A 82 -2.39 -12.69 -21.38
C SER A 82 -2.91 -14.11 -21.59
N SER A 83 -4.24 -14.30 -21.55
CA SER A 83 -4.91 -15.60 -21.68
C SER A 83 -5.70 -15.76 -22.99
N SER A 84 -5.51 -14.84 -23.95
CA SER A 84 -6.11 -14.86 -25.29
C SER A 84 -5.06 -15.05 -26.39
#